data_AF-A0A1W1I445-F1
#
_entry.id   AF-A0A1W1I445-F1
#
_cell.length_a   1.000
_cell.length_b   1.000
_cell.length_c   1.000
_cell.angle_alpha   90.00
_cell.angle_beta   90.00
_cell.angle_gamma   90.00
#
_symmetry.space_group_name_H-M   'P 1'
#
loop_
_entity.id
_entity.type
_entity.pdbx_description
1 polymer ?
#
loop_
_entity_poly.entity_id
_entity_poly.type
_entity_poly.pdbx_seq_one_letter_code
_entity_poly.pdbx_strand_id
1 'polypeptide(L)'
;MIADSLRRGRCDRSLSSVPGVVRLLRWSFACGCDTIFVVKQSIKQVDDLRWLLGHTGGFRGGYVTDVQMSKRRLFDEGSAREVLADTSVTVVVRYRLRQMERVAKLTMTGVTDFSIFEQEGADCSSLSTIQAECTAGKLRFWFDPQGELYVVCDEAQFEEVAVPFRDETFRDQPAQWTFQSPVAEWPTVEWLLKGLEESGLPCTWKQSKASTRRQGTVQWEGDLLPAVEPERPDDGGVHAMLYGPVDGPGFGIVLHVAGTQSPAACRILSSTADLLVRHFCGRCLVGNTIIPGGDWLNWKSLEHRRLTGPEPLED
;
A
#
# COMPACT_ATOMS: atom_id res chain seq x y z
N MET A 1 -15.66 -29.49 -34.60
CA MET A 1 -16.76 -30.38 -34.16
C MET A 1 -16.22 -31.18 -32.98
N ILE A 2 -16.24 -30.69 -31.74
CA ILE A 2 -17.36 -30.67 -30.77
C ILE A 2 -18.14 -31.99 -30.74
N ALA A 3 -17.95 -32.78 -29.68
CA ALA A 3 -18.97 -33.36 -28.79
C ALA A 3 -18.25 -34.31 -27.80
N ASP A 4 -18.21 -34.03 -26.49
CA ASP A 4 -19.25 -34.20 -25.46
C ASP A 4 -19.20 -35.58 -24.78
N SER A 5 -18.82 -35.60 -23.50
CA SER A 5 -19.19 -36.70 -22.59
C SER A 5 -19.18 -36.21 -21.14
N LEU A 6 -20.36 -35.80 -20.69
CA LEU A 6 -20.78 -35.59 -19.32
C LEU A 6 -20.42 -36.77 -18.39
N ARG A 7 -19.83 -36.48 -17.22
CA ARG A 7 -20.06 -37.27 -16.01
C ARG A 7 -20.54 -36.36 -14.87
N ARG A 8 -21.78 -36.61 -14.46
CA ARG A 8 -22.49 -35.96 -13.35
C ARG A 8 -21.94 -36.49 -12.02
N GLY A 9 -21.41 -35.61 -11.18
CA GLY A 9 -21.20 -35.84 -9.75
C GLY A 9 -22.39 -35.28 -8.96
N ARG A 10 -23.07 -36.16 -8.23
CA ARG A 10 -24.25 -35.89 -7.40
C ARG A 10 -23.77 -35.38 -6.03
N CYS A 11 -24.19 -34.19 -5.59
CA CYS A 11 -23.96 -33.71 -4.21
C CYS A 11 -25.21 -33.97 -3.37
N ASP A 12 -25.09 -34.81 -2.36
CA ASP A 12 -26.09 -34.98 -1.30
C ASP A 12 -26.16 -33.73 -0.42
N ARG A 13 -27.39 -33.29 -0.14
CA ARG A 13 -27.73 -32.23 0.82
C ARG A 13 -28.22 -32.89 2.10
N SER A 14 -27.60 -32.58 3.24
CA SER A 14 -28.27 -32.60 4.54
C SER A 14 -28.04 -31.26 5.22
N LEU A 15 -29.07 -30.42 5.21
CA LEU A 15 -29.16 -29.10 5.85
C LEU A 15 -29.82 -29.26 7.22
N SER A 16 -29.19 -28.70 8.26
CA SER A 16 -29.90 -28.18 9.43
C SER A 16 -29.67 -26.68 9.48
N SER A 17 -30.69 -25.91 9.13
CA SER A 17 -30.66 -24.45 8.98
C SER A 17 -30.92 -23.74 10.31
N VAL A 18 -30.04 -22.82 10.70
CA VAL A 18 -30.37 -21.69 11.60
C VAL A 18 -30.33 -20.41 10.76
N PRO A 19 -31.39 -19.59 10.73
CA PRO A 19 -31.39 -18.34 9.96
C PRO A 19 -30.47 -17.30 10.64
N GLY A 20 -29.56 -16.69 9.89
CA GLY A 20 -28.77 -15.54 10.36
C GLY A 20 -27.25 -15.74 10.47
N VAL A 21 -26.73 -16.93 10.19
CA VAL A 21 -25.28 -17.21 10.17
C VAL A 21 -24.86 -17.61 8.76
N VAL A 22 -24.30 -16.69 8.00
CA VAL A 22 -23.61 -17.04 6.75
C VAL A 22 -22.15 -17.36 7.09
N ARG A 23 -21.89 -18.59 7.56
CA ARG A 23 -20.53 -19.15 7.51
C ARG A 23 -20.21 -19.43 6.05
N LEU A 24 -19.38 -18.60 5.43
CA LEU A 24 -18.96 -18.85 4.05
C LEU A 24 -18.00 -20.05 4.01
N LEU A 25 -18.56 -21.17 3.53
CA LEU A 25 -17.88 -22.22 2.79
C LEU A 25 -16.86 -21.63 1.81
N ARG A 26 -15.81 -22.38 1.48
CA ARG A 26 -14.77 -22.00 0.50
C ARG A 26 -15.40 -21.63 -0.86
N TRP A 27 -15.41 -20.35 -1.26
CA TRP A 27 -15.97 -19.91 -2.54
C TRP A 27 -14.89 -19.80 -3.63
N SER A 28 -15.27 -20.19 -4.85
CA SER A 28 -14.48 -19.96 -6.06
C SER A 28 -14.87 -18.60 -6.66
N PHE A 29 -13.90 -17.73 -6.86
CA PHE A 29 -14.09 -16.34 -7.29
C PHE A 29 -14.21 -16.26 -8.82
N ALA A 30 -15.35 -15.76 -9.32
CA ALA A 30 -15.46 -15.26 -10.69
C ALA A 30 -14.99 -13.80 -10.69
N CYS A 31 -13.87 -13.55 -11.38
CA CYS A 31 -13.20 -12.26 -11.51
C CYS A 31 -14.06 -11.26 -12.28
N GLY A 32 -14.38 -10.10 -11.70
CA GLY A 32 -15.06 -8.99 -12.37
C GLY A 32 -14.39 -7.67 -12.01
N CYS A 33 -13.86 -6.98 -13.03
CA CYS A 33 -13.26 -5.63 -13.02
C CYS A 33 -12.15 -5.37 -11.99
N ASP A 34 -10.92 -5.57 -12.45
CA ASP A 34 -9.68 -5.48 -11.67
C ASP A 34 -9.01 -4.10 -11.85
N THR A 35 -9.57 -3.05 -11.23
CA THR A 35 -8.97 -1.71 -11.31
C THR A 35 -7.76 -1.63 -10.38
N ILE A 36 -6.54 -1.45 -10.91
CA ILE A 36 -5.28 -1.52 -10.12
C ILE A 36 -4.76 -0.14 -9.69
N PHE A 37 -5.34 0.96 -10.18
CA PHE A 37 -4.76 2.30 -9.99
C PHE A 37 -5.56 3.14 -9.01
N VAL A 38 -4.86 3.55 -7.93
CA VAL A 38 -5.36 4.34 -6.77
C VAL A 38 -6.74 3.87 -6.30
N VAL A 39 -6.77 2.73 -5.63
CA VAL A 39 -8.00 2.17 -5.10
C VAL A 39 -8.26 2.76 -3.72
N LYS A 40 -9.37 3.50 -3.60
CA LYS A 40 -9.93 3.95 -2.32
C LYS A 40 -11.40 3.54 -2.29
N GLN A 41 -11.75 2.58 -1.43
CA GLN A 41 -13.09 2.01 -1.39
C GLN A 41 -13.64 1.99 0.04
N SER A 42 -14.87 2.48 0.22
CA SER A 42 -15.60 2.35 1.47
C SER A 42 -16.28 0.99 1.53
N ILE A 43 -16.17 0.31 2.66
CA ILE A 43 -16.71 -1.02 2.93
C ILE A 43 -17.72 -0.87 4.06
N LYS A 44 -19.01 -1.07 3.75
CA LYS A 44 -20.10 -0.96 4.73
C LYS A 44 -21.03 -2.15 4.71
N GLN A 45 -21.19 -2.79 3.56
CA GLN A 45 -22.15 -3.85 3.34
C GLN A 45 -21.49 -5.12 2.82
N VAL A 46 -22.27 -6.19 2.77
CA VAL A 46 -21.81 -7.52 2.34
C VAL A 46 -21.24 -7.51 0.92
N ASP A 47 -21.78 -6.70 0.01
CA ASP A 47 -21.27 -6.61 -1.37
C ASP A 47 -19.92 -5.90 -1.45
N ASP A 48 -19.71 -4.85 -0.65
CA ASP A 48 -18.40 -4.20 -0.54
C ASP A 48 -17.35 -5.18 0.01
N LEU A 49 -17.75 -6.00 0.98
CA LEU A 49 -16.87 -7.01 1.55
C LEU A 49 -16.50 -8.10 0.53
N ARG A 50 -17.46 -8.52 -0.30
CA ARG A 50 -17.21 -9.45 -1.42
C ARG A 50 -16.23 -8.84 -2.42
N TRP A 51 -16.42 -7.57 -2.76
CA TRP A 51 -15.49 -6.84 -3.62
C TRP A 51 -14.08 -6.83 -3.00
N LEU A 52 -13.94 -6.49 -1.71
CA LEU A 52 -12.63 -6.43 -1.04
C LEU A 52 -11.91 -7.78 -1.10
N LEU A 53 -12.60 -8.87 -0.76
CA LEU A 53 -12.02 -10.21 -0.77
C LEU A 53 -11.65 -10.67 -2.18
N GLY A 54 -12.48 -10.36 -3.18
CA GLY A 54 -12.20 -10.66 -4.58
C GLY A 54 -11.01 -9.86 -5.12
N HIS A 55 -10.99 -8.55 -4.87
CA HIS A 55 -9.95 -7.62 -5.29
C HIS A 55 -8.57 -7.97 -4.71
N THR A 56 -8.53 -8.34 -3.42
CA THR A 56 -7.28 -8.62 -2.69
C THR A 56 -6.87 -10.10 -2.73
N GLY A 57 -7.74 -10.98 -3.26
CA GLY A 57 -7.58 -12.43 -3.09
C GLY A 57 -7.57 -12.86 -1.62
N GLY A 58 -8.22 -12.08 -0.74
CA GLY A 58 -8.21 -12.25 0.70
C GLY A 58 -6.82 -12.09 1.33
N PHE A 59 -5.96 -11.27 0.72
CA PHE A 59 -4.56 -11.04 1.14
C PHE A 59 -3.71 -12.31 1.20
N ARG A 60 -4.02 -13.29 0.35
CA ARG A 60 -3.40 -14.61 0.41
C ARG A 60 -1.87 -14.55 0.26
N GLY A 61 -1.15 -15.17 1.19
CA GLY A 61 0.31 -15.19 1.20
C GLY A 61 0.96 -13.85 1.54
N GLY A 62 0.17 -12.90 2.03
CA GLY A 62 0.65 -11.63 2.58
C GLY A 62 1.08 -11.74 4.03
N TYR A 63 1.29 -10.60 4.66
CA TYR A 63 1.58 -10.45 6.08
C TYR A 63 1.14 -9.06 6.53
N VAL A 64 0.71 -8.95 7.79
CA VAL A 64 0.45 -7.65 8.41
C VAL A 64 1.80 -7.00 8.68
N THR A 65 1.91 -5.70 8.46
CA THR A 65 3.16 -4.95 8.71
C THR A 65 3.02 -3.89 9.78
N ASP A 66 1.80 -3.47 10.07
CA ASP A 66 1.52 -2.47 11.08
C ASP A 66 0.05 -2.59 11.52
N VAL A 67 -0.18 -2.36 12.81
CA VAL A 67 -1.51 -2.27 13.41
C VAL A 67 -1.54 -1.07 14.34
N GLN A 68 -2.37 -0.08 14.02
CA GLN A 68 -2.49 1.15 14.79
C GLN A 68 -3.90 1.27 15.36
N MET A 69 -4.01 1.55 16.65
CA MET A 69 -5.29 1.83 17.31
C MET A 69 -5.34 3.29 17.74
N SER A 70 -6.43 3.97 17.46
CA SER A 70 -6.68 5.34 17.91
C SER A 70 -8.05 5.45 18.56
N LYS A 71 -8.10 6.08 19.75
CA LYS A 71 -9.32 6.33 20.52
C LYS A 71 -9.55 7.83 20.58
N ARG A 72 -10.67 8.30 20.02
CA ARG A 72 -11.10 9.69 20.12
C ARG A 72 -12.00 9.86 21.33
N ARG A 73 -11.68 10.82 22.20
CA ARG A 73 -12.50 11.22 23.33
C ARG A 73 -13.09 12.60 23.10
N LEU A 74 -14.30 12.81 23.58
CA LEU A 74 -14.96 14.12 23.62
C LEU A 74 -15.20 14.48 25.08
N PHE A 75 -15.03 15.75 25.42
CA PHE A 75 -15.40 16.26 26.73
C PHE A 75 -16.91 16.49 26.75
N ASP A 76 -17.60 15.80 27.64
CA ASP A 76 -19.02 16.00 27.90
C ASP A 76 -19.20 17.06 28.99
N GLU A 77 -19.71 18.23 28.60
CA GLU A 77 -19.95 19.36 29.51
C GLU A 77 -20.98 19.04 30.59
N GLY A 78 -21.96 18.17 30.30
CA GLY A 78 -23.03 17.82 31.24
C GLY A 78 -22.53 16.95 32.40
N SER A 79 -21.56 16.08 32.16
CA SER A 79 -20.94 15.22 33.17
C SER A 79 -19.56 15.68 33.64
N ALA A 80 -19.02 16.75 33.03
CA ALA A 80 -17.66 17.26 33.22
C ALA A 80 -16.58 16.17 33.10
N ARG A 81 -16.76 15.23 32.15
CA ARG A 81 -15.88 14.07 31.95
C ARG A 81 -15.54 13.87 30.49
N GLU A 82 -14.38 13.30 30.23
CA GLU A 82 -14.06 12.76 28.92
C GLU A 82 -14.80 11.44 28.68
N VAL A 83 -15.53 11.37 27.57
CA VAL A 83 -16.25 10.19 27.11
C VAL A 83 -15.62 9.69 25.82
N LEU A 84 -15.49 8.37 25.68
CA LEU A 84 -15.04 7.76 24.43
C LEU A 84 -16.08 8.04 23.34
N ALA A 85 -15.66 8.72 22.29
CA ALA A 85 -16.53 9.12 21.18
C ALA A 85 -16.38 8.19 19.98
N ASP A 86 -15.15 7.74 19.69
CA ASP A 86 -14.89 6.82 18.58
C ASP A 86 -13.62 6.01 18.82
N THR A 87 -13.58 4.82 18.23
CA THR A 87 -12.38 3.98 18.16
C THR A 87 -12.16 3.56 16.72
N SER A 88 -10.93 3.76 16.26
CA SER A 88 -10.49 3.31 14.94
C SER A 88 -9.29 2.38 15.06
N VAL A 89 -9.26 1.38 14.20
CA VAL A 89 -8.13 0.46 14.04
C VAL A 89 -7.68 0.52 12.59
N THR A 90 -6.39 0.69 12.36
CA THR A 90 -5.78 0.65 11.04
C THR A 90 -4.88 -0.56 10.95
N VAL A 91 -5.08 -1.40 9.93
CA VAL A 91 -4.21 -2.54 9.64
C VAL A 91 -3.56 -2.31 8.29
N VAL A 92 -2.23 -2.43 8.22
CA VAL A 92 -1.46 -2.37 6.99
C VAL A 92 -1.00 -3.77 6.61
N VAL A 93 -1.28 -4.17 5.37
CA VAL A 93 -0.99 -5.50 4.85
C VAL A 93 -0.11 -5.41 3.61
N ARG A 94 1.00 -6.15 3.63
CA ARG A 94 1.81 -6.41 2.42
C ARG A 94 1.43 -7.74 1.83
N TYR A 95 1.17 -7.77 0.54
CA TYR A 95 0.80 -9.01 -0.15
C TYR A 95 1.20 -8.97 -1.62
N ARG A 96 1.10 -10.14 -2.27
CA ARG A 96 1.43 -10.30 -3.68
C ARG A 96 0.22 -10.79 -4.43
N LEU A 97 -0.12 -10.12 -5.52
CA LEU A 97 -1.21 -10.53 -6.38
C LEU A 97 -0.91 -10.11 -7.82
N ARG A 98 -0.99 -11.07 -8.76
CA ARG A 98 -0.76 -10.87 -10.20
C ARG A 98 0.57 -10.19 -10.53
N GLN A 99 1.67 -10.72 -9.99
CA GLN A 99 3.05 -10.20 -10.21
C GLN A 99 3.23 -8.73 -9.76
N MET A 100 2.36 -8.24 -8.88
CA MET A 100 2.49 -6.94 -8.24
C MET A 100 2.67 -7.16 -6.74
N GLU A 101 3.63 -6.46 -6.15
CA GLU A 101 3.69 -6.26 -4.71
C GLU A 101 2.73 -5.14 -4.33
N ARG A 102 1.96 -5.33 -3.26
CA ARG A 102 0.87 -4.44 -2.87
C ARG A 102 0.98 -4.10 -1.40
N VAL A 103 0.73 -2.84 -1.07
CA VAL A 103 0.53 -2.37 0.29
C VAL A 103 -0.91 -1.89 0.39
N ALA A 104 -1.70 -2.58 1.21
CA ALA A 104 -3.07 -2.21 1.52
C ALA A 104 -3.14 -1.63 2.94
N LYS A 105 -3.93 -0.59 3.10
CA LYS A 105 -4.31 0.01 4.38
C LYS A 105 -5.81 -0.14 4.54
N LEU A 106 -6.23 -0.79 5.62
CA LEU A 106 -7.63 -0.88 6.01
C LEU A 106 -7.82 -0.07 7.28
N THR A 107 -8.59 1.01 7.20
CA THR A 107 -8.95 1.85 8.35
C THR A 107 -10.38 1.53 8.77
N MET A 108 -10.58 0.90 9.92
CA MET A 108 -11.86 0.50 10.46
C MET A 108 -12.32 1.50 11.52
N THR A 109 -13.57 1.96 11.45
CA THR A 109 -14.16 2.98 12.35
C THR A 109 -15.44 2.45 13.01
N GLY A 110 -15.82 3.02 14.15
CA GLY A 110 -16.89 2.44 14.98
C GLY A 110 -16.51 1.07 15.53
N VAL A 111 -15.24 0.89 15.89
CA VAL A 111 -14.72 -0.38 16.40
C VAL A 111 -15.36 -0.70 17.75
N THR A 112 -16.10 -1.81 17.80
CA THR A 112 -16.79 -2.27 19.01
C THR A 112 -16.05 -3.40 19.72
N ASP A 113 -15.22 -4.14 19.00
CA ASP A 113 -14.41 -5.23 19.54
C ASP A 113 -13.11 -5.37 18.73
N PHE A 114 -12.01 -5.65 19.40
CA PHE A 114 -10.67 -5.73 18.81
C PHE A 114 -9.77 -6.60 19.68
N SER A 115 -9.07 -7.54 19.06
CA SER A 115 -7.99 -8.29 19.69
C SER A 115 -6.72 -8.13 18.89
N ILE A 116 -5.62 -7.98 19.62
CA ILE A 116 -4.25 -8.17 19.16
C ILE A 116 -3.51 -8.87 20.31
N PHE A 117 -3.23 -10.16 20.15
CA PHE A 117 -2.39 -10.85 21.13
C PHE A 117 -0.92 -10.41 20.93
N GLU A 118 -0.20 -10.11 22.01
CA GLU A 118 1.18 -9.61 21.99
C GLU A 118 2.10 -10.63 21.29
N GLN A 119 2.34 -10.42 20.00
CA GLN A 119 3.51 -10.99 19.33
C GLN A 119 4.66 -10.03 19.62
N GLU A 120 5.58 -10.45 20.49
CA GLU A 120 6.83 -9.74 20.73
C GLU A 120 7.56 -9.53 19.39
N GLY A 121 7.84 -8.28 19.04
CA GLY A 121 8.68 -7.94 17.89
C GLY A 121 7.92 -7.67 16.60
N ALA A 122 8.53 -6.86 15.74
CA ALA A 122 7.95 -6.18 14.59
C ALA A 122 7.48 -7.08 13.41
N ASP A 123 7.32 -8.37 13.64
CA ASP A 123 7.00 -9.38 12.62
C ASP A 123 5.57 -9.86 12.80
N CYS A 124 4.59 -9.12 12.27
CA CYS A 124 3.20 -9.56 12.36
C CYS A 124 2.92 -10.75 11.41
N SER A 125 1.99 -11.59 11.86
CA SER A 125 1.63 -12.89 11.30
C SER A 125 1.51 -12.96 9.76
N SER A 126 2.08 -14.03 9.19
CA SER A 126 1.85 -14.41 7.80
C SER A 126 0.37 -14.69 7.56
N LEU A 127 -0.23 -14.01 6.59
CA LEU A 127 -1.61 -14.19 6.19
C LEU A 127 -1.73 -15.41 5.28
N SER A 128 -2.48 -16.41 5.73
CA SER A 128 -2.94 -17.47 4.83
C SER A 128 -4.03 -16.93 3.91
N THR A 129 -5.21 -16.63 4.42
CA THR A 129 -6.29 -15.87 3.77
C THR A 129 -7.13 -15.29 4.89
N ILE A 130 -7.44 -13.99 4.85
CA ILE A 130 -8.26 -13.39 5.89
C ILE A 130 -9.68 -13.99 5.86
N GLN A 131 -10.31 -14.08 7.03
CA GLN A 131 -11.74 -14.34 7.10
C GLN A 131 -12.46 -13.01 7.35
N ALA A 132 -13.63 -12.86 6.76
CA ALA A 132 -14.47 -11.70 7.06
C ALA A 132 -15.95 -12.05 6.95
N GLU A 133 -16.76 -11.40 7.78
CA GLU A 133 -18.21 -11.52 7.77
C GLU A 133 -18.88 -10.16 7.96
N CYS A 134 -20.13 -10.07 7.50
CA CYS A 134 -21.02 -8.94 7.76
C CYS A 134 -22.27 -9.49 8.43
N THR A 135 -22.46 -9.15 9.72
CA THR A 135 -23.54 -9.69 10.55
C THR A 135 -24.17 -8.55 11.34
N ALA A 136 -25.50 -8.42 11.26
CA ALA A 136 -26.27 -7.38 11.97
C ALA A 136 -25.73 -5.95 11.76
N GLY A 137 -25.29 -5.64 10.54
CA GLY A 137 -24.74 -4.32 10.18
C GLY A 137 -23.31 -4.06 10.68
N LYS A 138 -22.66 -5.05 11.29
CA LYS A 138 -21.24 -4.97 11.69
C LYS A 138 -20.37 -5.78 10.74
N LEU A 139 -19.18 -5.27 10.46
CA LEU A 139 -18.12 -5.97 9.77
C LEU A 139 -17.20 -6.61 10.79
N ARG A 140 -16.79 -7.84 10.53
CA ARG A 140 -15.77 -8.53 11.33
C ARG A 140 -14.69 -9.07 10.42
N PHE A 141 -13.44 -8.76 10.75
CA PHE A 141 -12.25 -9.19 10.02
C PHE A 141 -11.38 -10.02 10.96
N TRP A 142 -10.95 -11.19 10.51
CA TRP A 142 -9.90 -11.98 11.16
C TRP A 142 -8.68 -12.03 10.25
N PHE A 143 -7.59 -11.48 10.77
CA PHE A 143 -6.32 -11.40 10.06
C PHE A 143 -5.40 -12.58 10.39
N ASP A 144 -5.81 -13.49 11.26
CA ASP A 144 -5.15 -14.78 11.37
C ASP A 144 -6.16 -15.92 11.53
N PRO A 145 -5.77 -17.15 11.16
CA PRO A 145 -6.62 -18.33 11.35
C PRO A 145 -6.91 -18.70 12.80
N GLN A 146 -6.11 -18.23 13.75
CA GLN A 146 -6.19 -18.58 15.17
C GLN A 146 -7.23 -17.71 15.91
N GLY A 147 -7.59 -16.56 15.35
CA GLY A 147 -8.47 -15.57 15.95
C GLY A 147 -7.75 -14.59 16.88
N GLU A 148 -6.43 -14.46 16.80
CA GLU A 148 -5.63 -13.63 17.73
C GLU A 148 -5.63 -12.15 17.34
N LEU A 149 -5.70 -11.86 16.04
CA LEU A 149 -5.85 -10.55 15.43
C LEU A 149 -7.20 -10.47 14.70
N TYR A 150 -8.15 -9.79 15.32
CA TYR A 150 -9.46 -9.53 14.71
C TYR A 150 -10.00 -8.15 15.07
N VAL A 151 -10.88 -7.62 14.22
CA VAL A 151 -11.53 -6.33 14.39
C VAL A 151 -13.01 -6.48 14.08
N VAL A 152 -13.89 -5.92 14.93
CA VAL A 152 -15.32 -5.73 14.67
C VAL A 152 -15.62 -4.24 14.60
N CYS A 153 -16.18 -3.77 13.48
CA CYS A 153 -16.41 -2.36 13.23
C CYS A 153 -17.73 -2.09 12.48
N ASP A 154 -18.12 -0.83 12.41
CA ASP A 154 -19.29 -0.40 11.62
C ASP A 154 -18.97 -0.30 10.13
N GLU A 155 -17.82 0.30 9.81
CA GLU A 155 -17.38 0.49 8.44
C GLU A 155 -15.85 0.38 8.36
N ALA A 156 -15.35 0.15 7.15
CA ALA A 156 -13.93 0.17 6.86
C ALA A 156 -13.63 0.97 5.60
N GLN A 157 -12.46 1.58 5.55
CA GLN A 157 -11.94 2.31 4.40
C GLN A 157 -10.69 1.58 3.91
N PHE A 158 -10.77 1.06 2.69
CA PHE A 158 -9.64 0.41 2.01
C PHE A 158 -8.87 1.43 1.17
N GLU A 159 -7.55 1.36 1.22
CA GLU A 159 -6.62 2.10 0.39
C GLU A 159 -5.49 1.19 -0.07
N GLU A 160 -5.04 1.30 -1.31
CA GLU A 160 -3.99 0.43 -1.85
C GLU A 160 -2.98 1.19 -2.72
N VAL A 161 -1.71 0.76 -2.64
CA VAL A 161 -0.65 1.08 -3.61
C VAL A 161 -0.04 -0.23 -4.12
N ALA A 162 0.17 -0.33 -5.44
CA ALA A 162 0.70 -1.54 -6.10
C ALA A 162 1.97 -1.24 -6.89
N VAL A 163 2.94 -2.14 -6.91
CA VAL A 163 4.23 -1.97 -7.59
C VAL A 163 4.57 -3.24 -8.37
N PRO A 164 5.06 -3.15 -9.61
CA PRO A 164 5.57 -4.32 -10.34
C PRO A 164 6.61 -5.09 -9.52
N PHE A 165 6.44 -6.41 -9.44
CA PHE A 165 7.32 -7.27 -8.68
C PHE A 165 8.77 -7.14 -9.16
N ARG A 166 9.71 -6.95 -8.24
CA ARG A 166 11.15 -6.93 -8.49
C ARG A 166 11.80 -8.05 -7.68
N ASP A 167 12.85 -8.66 -8.22
CA ASP A 167 13.54 -9.78 -7.56
C ASP A 167 13.95 -9.43 -6.11
N GLU A 168 14.05 -10.45 -5.25
CA GLU A 168 14.16 -10.30 -3.79
C GLU A 168 15.39 -9.53 -3.30
N THR A 169 16.38 -9.26 -4.16
CA THR A 169 17.56 -8.43 -3.86
C THR A 169 17.25 -6.97 -3.53
N PHE A 170 16.01 -6.50 -3.74
CA PHE A 170 15.59 -5.12 -3.45
C PHE A 170 14.91 -4.94 -2.09
N ARG A 171 14.64 -6.02 -1.34
CA ARG A 171 13.90 -5.96 -0.07
C ARG A 171 14.60 -5.16 1.04
N ASP A 172 15.90 -4.92 0.93
CA ASP A 172 16.71 -4.22 1.93
C ASP A 172 17.08 -2.78 1.55
N GLN A 173 16.35 -2.15 0.61
CA GLN A 173 16.64 -0.77 0.21
C GLN A 173 16.02 0.23 1.20
N PRO A 174 16.81 0.94 2.02
CA PRO A 174 16.26 1.72 3.12
C PRO A 174 15.62 3.05 2.68
N ALA A 175 15.72 3.40 1.39
CA ALA A 175 15.18 4.64 0.83
C ALA A 175 14.44 4.38 -0.49
N GLN A 176 13.28 3.73 -0.40
CA GLN A 176 12.34 3.58 -1.51
C GLN A 176 11.13 4.50 -1.33
N TRP A 177 10.76 5.20 -2.39
CA TRP A 177 9.56 6.01 -2.50
C TRP A 177 8.77 5.57 -3.72
N THR A 178 7.48 5.33 -3.55
CA THR A 178 6.59 4.97 -4.66
C THR A 178 5.48 5.99 -4.75
N PHE A 179 5.08 6.35 -5.97
CA PHE A 179 3.94 7.22 -6.22
C PHE A 179 3.03 6.63 -7.28
N GLN A 180 1.72 6.77 -7.08
CA GLN A 180 0.71 6.38 -8.04
C GLN A 180 -0.27 7.53 -8.29
N SER A 181 -0.49 7.84 -9.56
CA SER A 181 -1.43 8.86 -10.01
C SER A 181 -2.53 8.22 -10.85
N PRO A 182 -3.79 8.66 -10.72
CA PRO A 182 -4.86 8.27 -11.63
C PRO A 182 -4.82 9.03 -12.98
N VAL A 183 -3.91 10.01 -13.12
CA VAL A 183 -3.80 10.86 -14.32
C VAL A 183 -3.14 10.06 -15.45
N ALA A 184 -3.73 10.10 -16.65
CA ALA A 184 -3.24 9.36 -17.81
C ALA A 184 -1.97 9.97 -18.43
N GLU A 185 -1.75 11.28 -18.24
CA GLU A 185 -0.50 11.94 -18.60
C GLU A 185 0.58 11.56 -17.58
N TRP A 186 1.66 10.93 -18.06
CA TRP A 186 2.77 10.50 -17.24
C TRP A 186 4.05 11.30 -17.53
N PRO A 187 4.94 11.46 -16.55
CA PRO A 187 6.19 12.18 -16.74
C PRO A 187 7.13 11.43 -17.70
N THR A 188 7.80 12.18 -18.58
CA THR A 188 8.93 11.65 -19.38
C THR A 188 10.24 11.82 -18.62
N VAL A 189 11.29 11.14 -19.08
CA VAL A 189 12.64 11.31 -18.53
C VAL A 189 13.12 12.75 -18.70
N GLU A 190 12.88 13.35 -19.86
CA GLU A 190 13.27 14.74 -20.16
C GLU A 190 12.56 15.73 -19.23
N TRP A 191 11.29 15.48 -18.92
CA TRP A 191 10.53 16.29 -17.97
C TRP A 191 11.15 16.24 -16.57
N LEU A 192 11.56 15.05 -16.11
CA LEU A 192 12.22 14.89 -14.81
C LEU A 192 13.57 15.61 -14.77
N LEU A 193 14.40 15.42 -15.79
CA LEU A 193 15.73 16.05 -15.86
C LEU A 193 15.61 17.57 -15.85
N LYS A 194 14.69 18.13 -16.65
CA LYS A 194 14.43 19.57 -16.68
C LYS A 194 13.96 20.10 -15.33
N GLY A 195 13.01 19.43 -14.68
CA GLY A 195 12.51 19.87 -13.37
C GLY A 195 13.56 19.80 -12.25
N LEU A 196 14.47 18.83 -12.32
CA LEU A 196 15.61 18.73 -11.40
C LEU A 196 16.65 19.84 -11.65
N GLU A 197 16.94 20.16 -12.91
CA GLU A 197 17.80 21.28 -13.29
C GLU A 197 17.23 22.62 -12.81
N GLU A 198 15.94 22.87 -13.03
CA GLU A 198 15.24 24.07 -12.53
C GLU A 198 15.23 24.16 -11.00
N SER A 199 15.38 23.02 -10.32
CA SER A 199 15.51 22.93 -8.85
C SER A 199 16.96 23.04 -8.36
N GLY A 200 17.93 23.32 -9.24
CA GLY A 200 19.35 23.47 -8.91
C GLY A 200 20.10 22.14 -8.70
N LEU A 201 19.54 21.01 -9.16
CA LEU A 201 20.12 19.68 -9.06
C LEU A 201 20.25 19.04 -10.45
N PRO A 202 21.16 19.54 -11.31
CA PRO A 202 21.34 18.99 -12.64
C PRO A 202 21.73 17.51 -12.54
N CYS A 203 21.01 16.67 -13.28
CA CYS A 203 21.21 15.23 -13.32
C CYS A 203 21.38 14.74 -14.76
N THR A 204 21.97 13.56 -14.91
CA THR A 204 22.03 12.80 -16.17
C THR A 204 21.25 11.51 -16.04
N TRP A 205 20.80 10.97 -17.17
CA TRP A 205 20.03 9.73 -17.23
C TRP A 205 20.86 8.59 -17.82
N LYS A 206 20.85 7.45 -17.13
CA LYS A 206 21.44 6.20 -17.62
C LYS A 206 20.35 5.15 -17.75
N GLN A 207 19.97 4.81 -18.98
CA GLN A 207 18.92 3.83 -19.22
C GLN A 207 19.32 2.42 -18.77
N SER A 208 18.40 1.71 -18.10
CA SER A 208 18.59 0.32 -17.71
C SER A 208 18.50 -0.61 -18.92
N LYS A 209 19.51 -1.46 -19.10
CA LYS A 209 19.57 -2.47 -20.18
C LYS A 209 18.57 -3.62 -19.99
N ALA A 210 18.01 -3.79 -18.79
CA ALA A 210 17.13 -4.90 -18.43
C ALA A 210 15.63 -4.67 -18.80
N SER A 211 15.28 -3.42 -19.11
CA SER A 211 13.90 -2.94 -19.22
C SER A 211 13.08 -3.51 -20.39
N THR A 212 13.72 -4.01 -21.45
CA THR A 212 13.01 -4.36 -22.69
C THR A 212 12.35 -5.73 -22.74
N ARG A 213 12.54 -6.61 -21.74
CA ARG A 213 12.17 -8.04 -21.90
C ARG A 213 11.29 -8.66 -20.83
N ARG A 214 10.99 -8.01 -19.71
CA ARG A 214 10.40 -8.74 -18.56
C ARG A 214 9.03 -8.28 -18.05
N GLN A 215 8.59 -7.04 -18.28
CA GLN A 215 7.31 -6.56 -17.72
C GLN A 215 6.60 -5.60 -18.67
N GLY A 216 5.50 -6.03 -19.29
CA GLY A 216 4.75 -5.23 -20.27
C GLY A 216 4.13 -3.94 -19.72
N THR A 217 4.19 -3.73 -18.40
CA THR A 217 3.71 -2.51 -17.73
C THR A 217 4.79 -1.43 -17.60
N VAL A 218 6.08 -1.77 -17.64
CA VAL A 218 7.17 -0.80 -17.46
C VAL A 218 7.33 0.06 -18.72
N GLN A 219 7.24 1.38 -18.56
CA GLN A 219 7.34 2.34 -19.68
C GLN A 219 8.78 2.79 -19.89
N TRP A 220 9.49 3.09 -18.80
CA TRP A 220 10.91 3.38 -18.82
C TRP A 220 11.54 3.09 -17.45
N GLU A 221 12.83 2.78 -17.46
CA GLU A 221 13.60 2.40 -16.27
C GLU A 221 15.07 2.75 -16.48
N GLY A 222 15.72 3.26 -15.43
CA GLY A 222 17.11 3.69 -15.45
C GLY A 222 17.50 4.43 -14.19
N ASP A 223 18.68 5.03 -14.21
CA ASP A 223 19.30 5.69 -13.07
C ASP A 223 19.46 7.20 -13.33
N LEU A 224 18.99 8.00 -12.38
CA LEU A 224 19.28 9.44 -12.24
C LEU A 224 20.61 9.60 -11.49
N LEU A 225 21.59 10.20 -12.16
CA LEU A 225 22.92 10.44 -11.61
C LEU A 225 23.19 11.95 -11.51
N PRO A 226 23.88 12.45 -10.48
CA PRO A 226 24.33 13.84 -10.46
C PRO A 226 25.13 14.18 -11.74
N ALA A 227 24.90 15.37 -12.32
CA ALA A 227 25.63 15.80 -13.53
C ALA A 227 27.07 16.25 -13.22
N VAL A 228 27.34 16.67 -11.98
CA VAL A 228 28.70 16.95 -11.50
C VAL A 228 29.36 15.62 -11.15
N GLU A 229 30.62 15.44 -11.57
CA GLU A 229 31.37 14.22 -11.26
C GLU A 229 31.31 13.93 -9.76
N PRO A 230 30.95 12.69 -9.38
CA PRO A 230 30.91 12.34 -7.99
C PRO A 230 32.31 12.43 -7.38
N GLU A 231 32.44 13.03 -6.20
CA GLU A 231 33.72 13.09 -5.49
C GLU A 231 34.25 11.68 -5.13
N ARG A 232 33.35 10.69 -5.12
CA ARG A 232 33.66 9.28 -4.87
C ARG A 232 33.01 8.37 -5.92
N PRO A 233 33.71 7.33 -6.40
CA PRO A 233 33.18 6.39 -7.39
C PRO A 233 31.91 5.63 -6.93
N ASP A 234 31.59 5.65 -5.64
CA ASP A 234 30.41 5.02 -5.01
C ASP A 234 29.29 6.01 -4.63
N ASP A 235 29.33 7.27 -5.09
CA ASP A 235 28.19 8.18 -4.92
C ASP A 235 27.01 7.65 -5.74
N GLY A 236 26.11 6.98 -5.03
CA GLY A 236 24.95 6.30 -5.58
C GLY A 236 24.04 7.24 -6.37
N GLY A 237 23.35 6.66 -7.35
CA GLY A 237 22.27 7.31 -8.09
C GLY A 237 20.90 7.04 -7.46
N VAL A 238 19.88 7.64 -8.06
CA VAL A 238 18.48 7.26 -7.80
C VAL A 238 17.98 6.46 -8.99
N HIS A 239 17.71 5.19 -8.74
CA HIS A 239 17.04 4.38 -9.72
C HIS A 239 15.57 4.78 -9.81
N ALA A 240 15.08 4.99 -11.03
CA ALA A 240 13.72 5.39 -11.32
C ALA A 240 13.07 4.44 -12.33
N MET A 241 11.83 4.07 -12.07
CA MET A 241 11.01 3.25 -12.97
C MET A 241 9.60 3.79 -13.03
N LEU A 242 9.16 4.13 -14.24
CA LEU A 242 7.76 4.40 -14.54
C LEU A 242 7.10 3.12 -15.05
N TYR A 243 5.93 2.83 -14.50
CA TYR A 243 5.06 1.76 -14.97
C TYR A 243 3.67 2.31 -15.23
N GLY A 244 3.12 1.86 -16.35
CA GLY A 244 1.74 2.14 -16.74
C GLY A 244 0.77 1.22 -16.02
N PRO A 245 -0.52 1.44 -16.29
CA PRO A 245 -1.56 0.71 -15.62
C PRO A 245 -1.71 -0.71 -16.13
N VAL A 246 -2.05 -1.63 -15.23
CA VAL A 246 -2.49 -2.98 -15.60
C VAL A 246 -3.92 -2.93 -16.16
N ASP A 247 -4.75 -2.06 -15.58
CA ASP A 247 -6.10 -1.75 -16.05
C ASP A 247 -6.48 -0.32 -15.61
N GLY A 248 -7.25 0.38 -16.44
CA GLY A 248 -7.65 1.78 -16.24
C GLY A 248 -6.60 2.83 -16.62
N PRO A 249 -6.89 4.13 -16.40
CA PRO A 249 -5.94 5.22 -16.58
C PRO A 249 -5.00 5.35 -15.38
N GLY A 250 -3.84 5.98 -15.58
CA GLY A 250 -2.91 6.32 -14.51
C GLY A 250 -1.46 5.96 -14.81
N PHE A 251 -0.59 6.20 -13.83
CA PHE A 251 0.78 5.69 -13.82
C PHE A 251 1.24 5.47 -12.39
N GLY A 252 2.31 4.70 -12.25
CA GLY A 252 3.10 4.70 -11.03
C GLY A 252 4.58 4.86 -11.31
N ILE A 253 5.29 5.40 -10.33
CA ILE A 253 6.73 5.61 -10.37
C ILE A 253 7.35 5.10 -9.08
N VAL A 254 8.44 4.36 -9.20
CA VAL A 254 9.28 3.94 -8.08
C VAL A 254 10.60 4.68 -8.17
N LEU A 255 10.99 5.31 -7.08
CA LEU A 255 12.31 5.89 -6.86
C LEU A 255 13.00 5.15 -5.72
N HIS A 256 14.26 4.78 -5.90
CA HIS A 256 15.05 4.28 -4.78
C HIS A 256 16.52 4.65 -4.93
N VAL A 257 17.21 4.81 -3.80
CA VAL A 257 18.67 5.02 -3.81
C VAL A 257 19.36 3.70 -4.14
N ALA A 258 20.13 3.69 -5.23
CA ALA A 258 20.90 2.52 -5.64
C ALA A 258 22.27 2.50 -4.93
N GLY A 259 22.61 1.36 -4.33
CA GLY A 259 23.90 1.18 -3.64
C GLY A 259 23.93 1.86 -2.26
N THR A 260 25.07 2.46 -1.90
CA THR A 260 25.26 3.19 -0.64
C THR A 260 24.49 4.50 -0.61
N GLN A 261 23.76 4.75 0.49
CA GLN A 261 23.03 6.00 0.66
C GLN A 261 24.01 7.18 0.77
N SER A 262 24.04 8.02 -0.27
CA SER A 262 24.77 9.29 -0.24
C SER A 262 23.80 10.47 0.00
N PRO A 263 24.26 11.55 0.65
CA PRO A 263 23.46 12.77 0.78
C PRO A 263 22.99 13.32 -0.57
N ALA A 264 23.79 13.15 -1.63
CA ALA A 264 23.44 13.55 -2.99
C ALA A 264 22.26 12.72 -3.54
N ALA A 265 22.31 11.39 -3.43
CA ALA A 265 21.23 10.50 -3.85
C ALA A 265 19.93 10.78 -3.09
N CYS A 266 20.01 10.99 -1.77
CA CYS A 266 18.86 11.35 -0.95
C CYS A 266 18.26 12.69 -1.38
N ARG A 267 19.08 13.70 -1.74
CA ARG A 267 18.59 14.97 -2.30
C ARG A 267 17.91 14.78 -3.64
N ILE A 268 18.47 13.99 -4.56
CA ILE A 268 17.85 13.70 -5.86
C ILE A 268 16.50 13.02 -5.66
N LEU A 269 16.41 11.99 -4.82
CA LEU A 269 15.16 11.26 -4.55
C LEU A 269 14.12 12.22 -3.97
N SER A 270 14.52 12.98 -2.95
CA SER A 270 13.72 13.96 -2.24
C SER A 270 13.16 15.05 -3.17
N SER A 271 14.00 15.61 -4.05
CA SER A 271 13.59 16.65 -5.01
C SER A 271 12.74 16.10 -6.14
N THR A 272 13.04 14.88 -6.61
CA THR A 272 12.23 14.20 -7.64
C THR A 272 10.84 13.88 -7.10
N ALA A 273 10.73 13.39 -5.86
CA ALA A 273 9.45 13.16 -5.20
C ALA A 273 8.64 14.46 -5.06
N ASP A 274 9.28 15.56 -4.62
CA ASP A 274 8.63 16.88 -4.50
C ASP A 274 8.14 17.40 -5.86
N LEU A 275 8.94 17.24 -6.92
CA LEU A 275 8.57 17.61 -8.28
C LEU A 275 7.31 16.87 -8.73
N LEU A 276 7.25 15.55 -8.49
CA LEU A 276 6.13 14.70 -8.86
C LEU A 276 4.85 15.06 -8.11
N VAL A 277 4.89 15.20 -6.78
CA VAL A 277 3.67 15.49 -6.00
C VAL A 277 3.11 16.90 -6.21
N ARG A 278 3.96 17.85 -6.65
CA ARG A 278 3.52 19.22 -6.98
C ARG A 278 2.78 19.28 -8.31
N HIS A 279 3.12 18.39 -9.25
CA HIS A 279 2.53 18.38 -10.58
C HIS A 279 1.40 17.36 -10.74
N PHE A 280 1.48 16.23 -10.04
CA PHE A 280 0.51 15.15 -10.16
C PHE A 280 -0.22 14.94 -8.84
N CYS A 281 -1.55 14.78 -8.93
CA CYS A 281 -2.32 14.26 -7.82
C CYS A 281 -2.11 12.74 -7.72
N GLY A 282 -2.11 12.19 -6.51
CA GLY A 282 -1.85 10.78 -6.33
C GLY A 282 -1.64 10.36 -4.89
N ARG A 283 -0.98 9.22 -4.71
CA ARG A 283 -0.65 8.66 -3.40
C ARG A 283 0.81 8.26 -3.38
N CYS A 284 1.48 8.56 -2.27
CA CYS A 284 2.85 8.16 -2.00
C CYS A 284 2.87 6.95 -1.08
N LEU A 285 3.87 6.09 -1.22
CA LEU A 285 4.18 5.01 -0.30
C LEU A 285 5.66 5.12 0.08
N VAL A 286 5.91 5.23 1.39
CA VAL A 286 7.25 5.23 2.00
C VAL A 286 7.26 4.19 3.11
N GLY A 287 8.12 3.18 3.00
CA GLY A 287 8.05 2.01 3.88
C GLY A 287 6.63 1.41 3.82
N ASN A 288 5.94 1.37 4.96
CA ASN A 288 4.55 0.88 5.08
C ASN A 288 3.50 2.00 5.09
N THR A 289 3.92 3.26 4.97
CA THR A 289 3.04 4.41 5.14
C THR A 289 2.52 4.89 3.79
N ILE A 290 1.20 4.79 3.60
CA ILE A 290 0.52 5.41 2.45
C ILE A 290 0.12 6.84 2.80
N ILE A 291 0.59 7.80 2.02
CA ILE A 291 0.42 9.24 2.23
C ILE A 291 -0.34 9.82 1.03
N PRO A 292 -1.44 10.59 1.23
CA PRO A 292 -2.03 11.36 0.13
C PRO A 292 -1.00 12.32 -0.49
N GLY A 293 -0.94 12.42 -1.81
CA GLY A 293 0.08 13.24 -2.50
C GLY A 293 0.08 14.71 -2.06
N GLY A 294 -1.11 15.28 -1.82
CA GLY A 294 -1.24 16.65 -1.30
C GLY A 294 -0.66 16.85 0.10
N ASP A 295 -0.50 15.78 0.88
CA ASP A 295 0.05 15.83 2.24
C ASP A 295 1.55 15.53 2.29
N TRP A 296 2.17 15.14 1.17
CA TRP A 296 3.57 14.73 1.10
C TRP A 296 4.54 15.77 1.69
N LEU A 297 4.43 17.04 1.26
CA LEU A 297 5.34 18.09 1.69
C LEU A 297 5.24 18.35 3.20
N ASN A 298 4.03 18.26 3.76
CA ASN A 298 3.78 18.40 5.19
C ASN A 298 4.36 17.20 5.96
N TRP A 299 4.09 15.99 5.48
CA TRP A 299 4.61 14.75 6.07
C TRP A 299 6.15 14.75 6.11
N LYS A 300 6.79 15.09 4.99
CA LYS A 300 8.25 15.17 4.89
C LYS A 300 8.85 16.19 5.86
N SER A 301 8.20 17.35 6.02
CA SER A 301 8.62 18.39 6.96
C SER A 301 8.52 17.92 8.42
N LEU A 302 7.45 17.19 8.76
CA LEU A 302 7.29 16.59 10.09
C LEU A 302 8.32 15.50 10.36
N GLU A 303 8.60 14.65 9.37
CA GLU A 303 9.59 13.59 9.50
C GLU A 303 11.00 14.14 9.68
N HIS A 304 11.36 15.20 8.95
CA HIS A 304 12.61 15.90 9.16
C HIS A 304 12.76 16.41 10.60
N ARG A 305 11.72 17.02 11.17
CA ARG A 305 11.72 17.48 12.57
C ARG A 305 11.87 16.35 13.59
N ARG A 306 11.30 15.17 13.32
CA ARG A 306 11.45 13.99 14.19
C ARG A 306 12.90 13.52 14.23
N LEU A 307 13.56 13.52 13.08
CA LEU A 307 14.95 13.10 12.95
C LEU A 307 15.95 14.12 13.51
N THR A 308 15.58 15.41 13.55
CA THR A 308 16.42 16.50 14.08
C THR A 308 15.93 17.02 15.44
N GLY A 309 15.30 16.17 16.25
CA GLY A 309 14.83 16.54 17.60
C GLY A 309 15.93 17.13 18.50
N PRO A 310 15.58 17.84 19.58
CA PRO A 310 16.53 18.64 20.35
C PRO A 310 17.65 17.74 20.89
N GLU A 311 18.90 18.18 20.70
CA GLU A 311 20.07 17.59 21.36
C GLU A 311 19.78 17.49 22.87
N PRO A 312 20.17 16.38 23.52
CA PRO A 312 20.09 16.31 24.97
C PRO A 312 20.91 17.48 25.53
N LEU A 313 20.29 18.30 26.37
CA LEU A 313 21.03 19.25 27.20
C LEU A 313 22.00 18.42 28.04
N GLU A 314 23.28 18.50 27.71
CA GLU A 314 24.35 18.02 28.59
C GLU A 314 24.32 18.89 29.85
N ASP A 315 23.87 18.29 30.96
CA ASP A 315 24.08 18.80 32.32
C ASP A 315 25.49 18.40 32.82
#